data_AF-A0A8T6HHR9-F1
#
_entry.id   AF-A0A8T6HHR9-F1
#
_cell.length_a   1.000
_cell.length_b   1.000
_cell.length_c   1.000
_cell.angle_alpha   90.00
_cell.angle_beta   90.00
_cell.angle_gamma   90.00
#
_symmetry.space_group_name_H-M   'P 1'
#
loop_
_entity.id
_entity.type
_entity.pdbx_description
1 polymer ?
#
loop_
_entity_poly.entity_id
_entity_poly.type
_entity_poly.pdbx_seq_one_letter_code
_entity_poly.pdbx_strand_id
1 'polypeptide(L)'
;MRQIAMPLLGWLAIVAILVVACTSDEPAERQQLQQAESVTQAQRDNEPAAQQQQRQRQPADQPDKDDQPEASQADSKQSETQSVTQVEDAAQEGQETERQSQSEGSEAEQDVQAQQEEAAGTEIVLGGERPARLLLPHSADLTQSRPLIVLLHGYSSFARQADQYFQFSQSVDDGGFGLLLPNGTIDQIRNRFWNATPECCDIFGAEPDDVGYIKALIEEASAYAVFDQVFAVGHSNGGFMAYRLACEEVSGLTAIVSLAGGAYAEPEECRVPAPLSVLQIHGTKDQSVLYEGGRLPDHPAPDRRPVPGAKDSVLRWAERAGCDIEEPRFFPTIDTDAAVEGPETSIARFADGCARGTVMEFWTIEGGGHIPLVWGTDFTPGILKWLAERYDLASVSDEAAGSGVETHTIGGERSADLLLPTDRGDEPLPLVLSLHGYGADAPSQDWYFGLSARVPGYRFALVTPQGSTDSRGNAFWNATDGCCNFHDSDVDASAWLNRLVAEAREIVDVS
;
A
#
# COMPACT_ATOMS: atom_id res chain seq x y z
N MET A 1 22.48 13.42 -43.72
CA MET A 1 22.03 12.01 -43.66
C MET A 1 21.15 11.90 -42.43
N ARG A 2 19.84 11.81 -42.65
CA ARG A 2 18.80 11.68 -41.61
C ARG A 2 18.59 10.19 -41.33
N GLN A 3 18.48 9.80 -40.07
CA GLN A 3 17.72 8.62 -39.66
C GLN A 3 16.74 9.07 -38.57
N ILE A 4 15.46 8.99 -38.93
CA ILE A 4 14.29 9.17 -38.09
C ILE A 4 13.58 7.82 -38.05
N ALA A 5 13.06 7.53 -36.86
CA ALA A 5 12.04 6.58 -36.45
C ALA A 5 11.12 5.96 -37.53
N MET A 6 10.84 4.66 -37.34
CA MET A 6 9.65 3.96 -37.84
C MET A 6 8.72 3.63 -36.67
N PRO A 7 7.38 3.71 -36.82
CA PRO A 7 6.43 3.32 -35.79
C PRO A 7 6.04 1.83 -35.88
N LEU A 8 5.93 1.20 -34.72
CA LEU A 8 5.37 -0.13 -34.46
C LEU A 8 3.82 -0.05 -34.48
N LEU A 9 3.18 -0.54 -35.53
CA LEU A 9 1.72 -0.73 -35.60
C LEU A 9 1.32 -2.03 -36.33
N GLY A 10 2.19 -3.06 -36.28
CA GLY A 10 2.01 -4.31 -37.04
C GLY A 10 1.76 -5.59 -36.23
N TRP A 11 1.73 -5.54 -34.89
CA TRP A 11 1.75 -6.77 -34.08
C TRP A 11 0.47 -7.08 -33.28
N LEU A 12 -0.53 -6.20 -33.27
CA LEU A 12 -1.81 -6.45 -32.57
C LEU A 12 -2.86 -7.19 -33.42
N ALA A 13 -2.59 -7.49 -34.70
CA ALA A 13 -3.55 -8.17 -35.57
C ALA A 13 -3.39 -9.71 -35.64
N ILE A 14 -2.33 -10.29 -35.05
CA ILE A 14 -2.06 -11.74 -35.17
C ILE A 14 -2.66 -12.56 -34.01
N VAL A 15 -2.97 -11.95 -32.86
CA VAL A 15 -3.47 -12.70 -31.69
C VAL A 15 -5.00 -12.88 -31.68
N ALA A 16 -5.76 -12.06 -32.41
CA ALA A 16 -7.21 -12.23 -32.49
C ALA A 16 -7.69 -13.34 -33.45
N ILE A 17 -6.80 -13.93 -34.26
CA ILE A 17 -7.18 -14.93 -35.29
C ILE A 17 -7.00 -16.38 -34.79
N LEU A 18 -6.34 -16.61 -33.65
CA LEU A 18 -6.06 -17.96 -33.16
C LEU A 18 -7.11 -18.57 -32.20
N VAL A 19 -8.19 -17.86 -31.88
CA VAL A 19 -9.24 -18.37 -30.95
C VAL A 19 -10.58 -18.70 -31.63
N VAL A 20 -10.77 -18.41 -32.93
CA VAL A 20 -12.02 -18.76 -33.64
C VAL A 20 -11.75 -19.66 -34.85
N ALA A 21 -11.04 -20.77 -34.62
CA ALA A 21 -10.90 -21.84 -35.60
C ALA A 21 -11.33 -23.18 -35.02
N CYS A 22 -12.54 -23.22 -34.47
CA CYS A 22 -13.33 -24.44 -34.39
C CYS A 22 -14.80 -24.07 -34.61
N THR A 23 -15.33 -24.50 -35.77
CA THR A 23 -16.75 -24.55 -36.17
C THR A 23 -17.37 -23.27 -36.74
N SER A 24 -17.31 -23.10 -38.07
CA SER A 24 -18.49 -23.02 -38.97
C SER A 24 -18.11 -22.49 -40.36
N ASP A 25 -18.63 -23.14 -41.40
CA ASP A 25 -18.55 -22.75 -42.82
C ASP A 25 -19.75 -21.85 -43.15
N GLU A 26 -19.59 -20.54 -43.43
CA GLU A 26 -20.58 -19.77 -44.21
C GLU A 26 -19.98 -18.66 -45.10
N PRO A 27 -20.57 -18.36 -46.28
CA PRO A 27 -19.98 -17.49 -47.31
C PRO A 27 -20.17 -15.97 -47.07
N ALA A 28 -20.85 -15.55 -46.00
CA ALA A 28 -21.25 -14.16 -45.78
C ALA A 28 -20.09 -13.25 -45.30
N GLU A 29 -19.07 -13.80 -44.65
CA GLU A 29 -17.94 -13.01 -44.11
C GLU A 29 -16.97 -12.49 -45.18
N ARG A 30 -16.91 -13.11 -46.36
CA ARG A 30 -16.04 -12.62 -47.46
C ARG A 30 -16.46 -11.27 -48.01
N GLN A 31 -17.74 -10.89 -47.89
CA GLN A 31 -18.25 -9.64 -48.44
C GLN A 31 -18.01 -8.44 -47.51
N GLN A 32 -17.90 -8.68 -46.20
CA GLN A 32 -17.61 -7.63 -45.21
C GLN A 32 -16.12 -7.26 -45.19
N LEU A 33 -15.22 -8.24 -45.41
CA LEU A 33 -13.76 -7.98 -45.48
C LEU A 33 -13.37 -7.08 -46.66
N GLN A 34 -14.03 -7.21 -47.81
CA GLN A 34 -13.75 -6.37 -49.00
C GLN A 34 -14.25 -4.92 -48.84
N GLN A 35 -15.27 -4.68 -48.00
CA GLN A 35 -15.75 -3.32 -47.73
C GLN A 35 -14.84 -2.59 -46.73
N ALA A 36 -14.27 -3.30 -45.75
CA ALA A 36 -13.36 -2.73 -44.76
C ALA A 36 -12.03 -2.23 -45.38
N GLU A 37 -11.50 -2.91 -46.41
CA GLU A 37 -10.26 -2.49 -47.08
C GLU A 37 -10.40 -1.17 -47.87
N SER A 38 -11.61 -0.84 -48.32
CA SER A 38 -11.87 0.38 -49.11
C SER A 38 -11.89 1.66 -48.26
N VAL A 39 -12.26 1.55 -46.98
CA VAL A 39 -12.38 2.68 -46.04
C VAL A 39 -11.01 3.13 -45.54
N THR A 40 -10.11 2.18 -45.31
CA THR A 40 -8.74 2.43 -44.81
C THR A 40 -7.85 3.13 -45.84
N GLN A 41 -8.17 3.02 -47.13
CA GLN A 41 -7.42 3.70 -48.20
C GLN A 41 -7.80 5.18 -48.32
N ALA A 42 -9.05 5.56 -48.01
CA ALA A 42 -9.53 6.95 -48.11
C ALA A 42 -9.08 7.83 -46.93
N GLN A 43 -8.72 7.24 -45.79
CA GLN A 43 -8.29 7.97 -44.59
C GLN A 43 -6.78 8.29 -44.56
N ARG A 44 -5.99 7.70 -45.46
CA ARG A 44 -4.53 7.98 -45.57
C ARG A 44 -4.20 9.26 -46.36
N ASP A 45 -5.16 9.86 -47.06
CA ASP A 45 -4.89 10.93 -48.03
C ASP A 45 -5.22 12.36 -47.51
N ASN A 46 -5.41 12.59 -46.20
CA ASN A 46 -5.77 13.92 -45.70
C ASN A 46 -5.08 14.31 -44.37
N GLU A 47 -3.98 15.07 -44.46
CA GLU A 47 -3.47 15.92 -43.37
C GLU A 47 -2.81 17.18 -43.96
N PRO A 48 -3.12 18.40 -43.47
CA PRO A 48 -2.18 19.50 -43.65
C PRO A 48 -1.82 20.24 -42.36
N ALA A 49 -0.57 20.70 -42.37
CA ALA A 49 0.15 21.45 -41.35
C ALA A 49 -0.24 22.95 -41.24
N ALA A 50 -0.24 23.47 -40.01
CA ALA A 50 -0.09 24.89 -39.62
C ALA A 50 -0.12 24.93 -38.06
N GLN A 51 0.62 25.74 -37.29
CA GLN A 51 1.48 26.87 -37.57
C GLN A 51 2.35 27.11 -36.32
N GLN A 52 3.67 27.19 -36.55
CA GLN A 52 4.61 27.92 -35.71
C GLN A 52 4.37 29.44 -35.87
N GLN A 53 4.79 30.18 -34.84
CA GLN A 53 5.00 31.64 -34.76
C GLN A 53 3.83 32.46 -34.19
N GLN A 54 3.99 32.89 -32.94
CA GLN A 54 3.92 34.30 -32.55
C GLN A 54 4.41 34.48 -31.09
N ARG A 55 5.63 34.97 -30.92
CA ARG A 55 6.09 35.65 -29.69
C ARG A 55 7.19 36.64 -30.05
N GLN A 56 6.84 37.92 -30.11
CA GLN A 56 7.77 39.04 -29.98
C GLN A 56 7.04 40.26 -29.38
N ARG A 57 7.76 40.99 -28.50
CA ARG A 57 7.49 42.28 -27.82
C ARG A 57 6.76 42.11 -26.48
N GLN A 58 7.19 42.61 -25.32
CA GLN A 58 8.19 43.63 -24.87
C GLN A 58 8.45 43.39 -23.35
N PRO A 59 9.52 43.94 -22.75
CA PRO A 59 9.32 44.63 -21.47
C PRO A 59 10.16 45.91 -21.33
N ALA A 60 9.67 46.90 -20.57
CA ALA A 60 10.45 47.74 -19.65
C ALA A 60 9.61 48.86 -18.97
N ASP A 61 9.90 49.04 -17.68
CA ASP A 61 9.93 50.26 -16.85
C ASP A 61 8.61 50.91 -16.34
N GLN A 62 8.38 50.96 -15.01
CA GLN A 62 8.98 51.93 -14.05
C GLN A 62 8.54 51.71 -12.57
N PRO A 63 9.19 52.36 -11.57
CA PRO A 63 9.29 51.89 -10.17
C PRO A 63 8.62 52.74 -9.07
N ASP A 64 8.76 52.24 -7.83
CA ASP A 64 8.76 52.86 -6.47
C ASP A 64 7.49 53.46 -5.85
N LYS A 65 7.19 53.01 -4.61
CA LYS A 65 7.35 53.84 -3.38
C LYS A 65 7.11 53.10 -2.07
N ASP A 66 7.92 53.52 -1.09
CA ASP A 66 8.03 53.18 0.33
C ASP A 66 6.76 53.44 1.18
N ASP A 67 6.60 52.69 2.28
CA ASP A 67 6.78 53.15 3.69
C ASP A 67 6.01 52.25 4.69
N GLN A 68 6.73 51.75 5.71
CA GLN A 68 6.18 51.35 7.02
C GLN A 68 6.12 52.61 7.96
N PRO A 69 5.84 52.58 9.28
CA PRO A 69 5.45 51.47 10.19
C PRO A 69 4.40 51.82 11.30
N GLU A 70 4.17 50.80 12.13
CA GLU A 70 4.10 50.84 13.61
C GLU A 70 2.79 51.10 14.41
N ALA A 71 2.55 50.12 15.31
CA ALA A 71 2.34 50.22 16.76
C ALA A 71 0.93 50.39 17.37
N SER A 72 0.58 49.42 18.24
CA SER A 72 0.30 49.55 19.70
C SER A 72 -0.63 48.40 20.13
N GLN A 73 -0.21 47.43 20.96
CA GLN A 73 0.02 47.43 22.41
C GLN A 73 -1.14 47.88 23.31
N ALA A 74 -1.28 47.09 24.39
CA ALA A 74 -1.86 47.35 25.71
C ALA A 74 -3.33 46.95 25.93
N ASP A 75 -3.76 46.43 27.08
CA ASP A 75 -3.15 45.79 28.25
C ASP A 75 -4.31 45.44 29.22
N SER A 76 -4.10 44.43 30.06
CA SER A 76 -4.47 44.37 31.48
C SER A 76 -5.90 44.01 31.98
N LYS A 77 -5.88 42.96 32.86
CA LYS A 77 -6.40 42.90 34.27
C LYS A 77 -7.92 42.80 34.50
N GLN A 78 -8.45 42.18 35.56
CA GLN A 78 -8.07 41.20 36.61
C GLN A 78 -9.35 41.00 37.47
N SER A 79 -9.45 39.87 38.18
CA SER A 79 -9.98 39.72 39.56
C SER A 79 -11.51 39.64 39.85
N GLU A 80 -11.91 38.41 40.24
CA GLU A 80 -12.51 37.96 41.53
C GLU A 80 -13.95 38.31 42.02
N THR A 81 -14.75 37.24 42.09
CA THR A 81 -15.44 36.61 43.27
C THR A 81 -16.76 37.15 43.86
N GLN A 82 -17.61 36.16 44.19
CA GLN A 82 -18.81 36.09 45.08
C GLN A 82 -20.16 36.35 44.37
N SER A 83 -21.26 35.60 44.58
CA SER A 83 -21.68 34.75 45.69
C SER A 83 -22.81 33.78 45.26
N VAL A 84 -22.92 32.67 45.99
CA VAL A 84 -23.94 31.61 45.91
C VAL A 84 -25.31 32.07 46.43
N THR A 85 -26.37 31.89 45.64
CA THR A 85 -27.73 31.46 46.08
C THR A 85 -28.56 31.10 44.85
N GLN A 86 -28.79 29.79 44.61
CA GLN A 86 -30.02 29.19 44.05
C GLN A 86 -29.73 27.70 43.78
N VAL A 87 -29.95 26.87 44.79
CA VAL A 87 -30.01 25.42 44.64
C VAL A 87 -31.47 25.08 44.86
N GLU A 88 -32.24 25.06 43.77
CA GLU A 88 -33.49 24.28 43.63
C GLU A 88 -34.09 24.36 42.20
N ASP A 89 -33.63 25.25 41.32
CA ASP A 89 -33.96 25.23 39.87
C ASP A 89 -32.98 24.41 39.01
N ALA A 90 -31.78 24.10 39.53
CA ALA A 90 -30.72 23.40 38.78
C ALA A 90 -30.97 21.88 38.56
N ALA A 91 -31.99 21.29 39.20
CA ALA A 91 -32.32 19.87 39.04
C ALA A 91 -33.23 19.59 37.82
N GLN A 92 -33.99 20.58 37.35
CA GLN A 92 -34.79 20.47 36.12
C GLN A 92 -34.00 20.92 34.89
N GLU A 93 -33.19 21.97 35.00
CA GLU A 93 -32.25 22.36 33.92
C GLU A 93 -31.20 21.28 33.66
N GLY A 94 -30.70 20.58 34.69
CA GLY A 94 -29.77 19.46 34.51
C GLY A 94 -30.36 18.27 33.74
N GLN A 95 -31.65 17.97 33.92
CA GLN A 95 -32.33 16.89 33.23
C GLN A 95 -32.78 17.26 31.80
N GLU A 96 -33.11 18.53 31.54
CA GLU A 96 -33.36 19.02 30.18
C GLU A 96 -32.07 19.15 29.38
N THR A 97 -30.95 19.55 30.00
CA THR A 97 -29.64 19.62 29.34
C THR A 97 -29.09 18.22 29.06
N GLU A 98 -29.27 17.25 29.97
CA GLU A 98 -28.93 15.84 29.71
C GLU A 98 -29.84 15.22 28.63
N ARG A 99 -31.15 15.50 28.63
CA ARG A 99 -32.05 15.04 27.56
C ARG A 99 -31.78 15.69 26.21
N GLN A 100 -31.42 16.97 26.17
CA GLN A 100 -31.04 17.66 24.94
C GLN A 100 -29.70 17.13 24.43
N SER A 101 -28.71 16.90 25.30
CA SER A 101 -27.44 16.28 24.89
C SER A 101 -27.62 14.83 24.41
N GLN A 102 -28.56 14.07 24.98
CA GLN A 102 -28.92 12.72 24.53
C GLN A 102 -29.75 12.72 23.25
N SER A 103 -30.62 13.71 23.02
CA SER A 103 -31.39 13.84 21.78
C SER A 103 -30.53 14.38 20.63
N GLU A 104 -29.65 15.35 20.90
CA GLU A 104 -28.68 15.87 19.92
C GLU A 104 -27.63 14.80 19.56
N GLY A 105 -27.20 13.99 20.53
CA GLY A 105 -26.36 12.82 20.28
C GLY A 105 -27.07 11.76 19.42
N SER A 106 -28.34 11.47 19.72
CA SER A 106 -29.16 10.53 18.96
C SER A 106 -29.49 11.02 17.54
N GLU A 107 -29.65 12.33 17.33
CA GLU A 107 -29.92 12.91 16.01
C GLU A 107 -28.63 12.97 15.18
N ALA A 108 -27.50 13.34 15.78
CA ALA A 108 -26.19 13.32 15.12
C ALA A 108 -25.74 11.90 14.73
N GLU A 109 -25.98 10.90 15.59
CA GLU A 109 -25.70 9.49 15.27
C GLU A 109 -26.59 8.98 14.12
N GLN A 110 -27.86 9.40 14.06
CA GLN A 110 -28.77 9.04 12.96
C GLN A 110 -28.38 9.73 11.64
N ASP A 111 -27.95 10.99 11.69
CA ASP A 111 -27.49 11.72 10.51
C ASP A 111 -26.19 11.15 9.94
N VAL A 112 -25.24 10.76 10.80
CA VAL A 112 -24.01 10.06 10.39
C VAL A 112 -24.33 8.71 9.76
N GLN A 113 -25.23 7.94 10.38
CA GLN A 113 -25.62 6.64 9.84
C GLN A 113 -26.35 6.75 8.48
N ALA A 114 -27.21 7.77 8.31
CA ALA A 114 -27.86 8.05 7.03
C ALA A 114 -26.86 8.48 5.93
N GLN A 115 -25.88 9.32 6.28
CA GLN A 115 -24.79 9.72 5.36
C GLN A 115 -23.91 8.52 4.97
N GLN A 116 -23.67 7.60 5.90
CA GLN A 116 -22.93 6.36 5.66
C GLN A 116 -23.71 5.41 4.72
N GLU A 117 -25.03 5.30 4.84
CA GLU A 117 -25.85 4.48 3.93
C GLU A 117 -25.91 5.05 2.50
N GLU A 118 -25.93 6.38 2.34
CA GLU A 118 -25.88 7.04 1.01
C GLU A 118 -24.47 7.02 0.39
N ALA A 119 -23.43 6.92 1.21
CA ALA A 119 -22.02 6.93 0.80
C ALA A 119 -21.54 5.62 0.16
N ALA A 120 -22.21 4.49 0.45
CA ALA A 120 -21.80 3.17 -0.05
C ALA A 120 -21.81 3.12 -1.59
N GLY A 121 -20.67 2.79 -2.19
CA GLY A 121 -20.54 2.69 -3.65
C GLY A 121 -20.53 4.02 -4.40
N THR A 122 -20.43 5.14 -3.68
CA THR A 122 -20.40 6.48 -4.26
C THR A 122 -19.00 7.08 -4.17
N GLU A 123 -18.58 7.79 -5.23
CA GLU A 123 -17.41 8.65 -5.19
C GLU A 123 -17.75 9.94 -4.43
N ILE A 124 -17.08 10.16 -3.30
CA ILE A 124 -17.28 11.35 -2.45
C ILE A 124 -16.14 12.32 -2.71
N VAL A 125 -16.45 13.62 -2.80
CA VAL A 125 -15.46 14.68 -2.94
C VAL A 125 -15.27 15.37 -1.59
N LEU A 126 -14.03 15.38 -1.11
CA LEU A 126 -13.58 15.97 0.15
C LEU A 126 -12.64 17.16 -0.11
N GLY A 127 -12.27 17.92 0.92
CA GLY A 127 -11.09 18.79 0.89
C GLY A 127 -11.28 20.20 0.33
N GLY A 128 -12.53 20.63 0.10
CA GLY A 128 -12.87 22.01 -0.26
C GLY A 128 -12.05 22.60 -1.42
N GLU A 129 -11.19 23.58 -1.13
CA GLU A 129 -10.35 24.26 -2.14
C GLU A 129 -9.31 23.35 -2.81
N ARG A 130 -8.98 22.21 -2.19
CA ARG A 130 -8.08 21.20 -2.74
C ARG A 130 -8.79 19.84 -2.74
N PRO A 131 -9.61 19.55 -3.76
CA PRO A 131 -10.50 18.40 -3.72
C PRO A 131 -9.75 17.06 -3.82
N ALA A 132 -10.20 16.10 -3.01
CA ALA A 132 -9.79 14.70 -3.05
C ALA A 132 -11.01 13.80 -3.30
N ARG A 133 -10.80 12.63 -3.90
CA ARG A 133 -11.84 11.62 -4.10
C ARG A 133 -11.72 10.55 -3.03
N LEU A 134 -12.80 10.22 -2.36
CA LEU A 134 -12.92 9.05 -1.50
C LEU A 134 -13.79 8.01 -2.22
N LEU A 135 -13.28 6.79 -2.35
CA LEU A 135 -14.03 5.63 -2.81
C LEU A 135 -14.30 4.71 -1.62
N LEU A 136 -15.55 4.25 -1.50
CA LEU A 136 -15.98 3.32 -0.47
C LEU A 136 -16.59 2.07 -1.13
N PRO A 137 -16.46 0.90 -0.50
CA PRO A 137 -17.06 -0.33 -1.02
C PRO A 137 -18.60 -0.25 -1.03
N HIS A 138 -19.21 -0.84 -2.06
CA HIS A 138 -20.66 -0.79 -2.32
C HIS A 138 -21.49 -1.62 -1.35
N SER A 139 -20.96 -2.75 -0.87
CA SER A 139 -21.71 -3.78 -0.14
C SER A 139 -21.37 -3.87 1.35
N ALA A 140 -20.51 -2.97 1.84
CA ALA A 140 -20.05 -3.03 3.20
C ALA A 140 -20.95 -2.19 4.12
N ASP A 141 -21.25 -2.74 5.29
CA ASP A 141 -21.81 -1.97 6.41
C ASP A 141 -20.79 -0.91 6.85
N LEU A 142 -20.94 0.34 6.40
CA LEU A 142 -19.98 1.43 6.62
C LEU A 142 -19.85 1.85 8.11
N THR A 143 -20.72 1.32 8.98
CA THR A 143 -20.61 1.44 10.44
C THR A 143 -19.56 0.48 11.01
N GLN A 144 -19.23 -0.60 10.29
CA GLN A 144 -18.12 -1.48 10.65
C GLN A 144 -16.79 -0.86 10.24
N SER A 145 -15.84 -0.99 11.17
CA SER A 145 -14.48 -0.53 11.00
C SER A 145 -13.80 -1.19 9.79
N ARG A 146 -12.93 -0.42 9.13
CA ARG A 146 -12.19 -0.84 7.93
C ARG A 146 -10.90 -0.04 7.78
N PRO A 147 -9.95 -0.49 6.95
CA PRO A 147 -8.79 0.31 6.65
C PRO A 147 -9.10 1.41 5.61
N LEU A 148 -8.40 2.53 5.72
CA LEU A 148 -8.34 3.60 4.73
C LEU A 148 -6.96 3.61 4.07
N ILE A 149 -6.91 3.45 2.75
CA ILE A 149 -5.68 3.63 1.98
C ILE A 149 -5.65 5.05 1.41
N VAL A 150 -4.61 5.82 1.75
CA VAL A 150 -4.30 7.11 1.14
C VAL A 150 -3.26 6.91 0.05
N LEU A 151 -3.66 7.10 -1.22
CA LEU A 151 -2.79 6.85 -2.37
C LEU A 151 -2.18 8.14 -2.92
N LEU A 152 -0.86 8.28 -2.77
CA LEU A 152 -0.08 9.49 -3.03
C LEU A 152 0.66 9.38 -4.35
N HIS A 153 0.34 10.27 -5.29
CA HIS A 153 0.96 10.29 -6.61
C HIS A 153 2.41 10.82 -6.58
N GLY A 154 3.22 10.43 -7.58
CA GLY A 154 4.56 11.00 -7.78
C GLY A 154 4.56 12.43 -8.35
N TYR A 155 5.73 13.06 -8.40
CA TYR A 155 5.88 14.43 -8.92
C TYR A 155 5.38 14.51 -10.37
N SER A 156 4.73 15.61 -10.76
CA SER A 156 4.07 15.85 -12.05
C SER A 156 2.82 15.00 -12.37
N SER A 157 2.54 13.97 -11.57
CA SER A 157 1.37 13.09 -11.71
C SER A 157 0.11 13.71 -11.05
N PHE A 158 -0.92 12.90 -10.86
CA PHE A 158 -2.16 13.25 -10.16
C PHE A 158 -2.88 12.01 -9.67
N ALA A 159 -3.87 12.18 -8.78
CA ALA A 159 -4.53 11.09 -8.08
C ALA A 159 -5.07 9.98 -9.00
N ARG A 160 -5.76 10.34 -10.10
CA ARG A 160 -6.26 9.36 -11.09
C ARG A 160 -5.12 8.60 -11.77
N GLN A 161 -3.97 9.22 -12.04
CA GLN A 161 -2.85 8.53 -12.67
C GLN A 161 -2.14 7.59 -11.69
N ALA A 162 -2.06 7.95 -10.41
CA ALA A 162 -1.59 7.04 -9.36
C ALA A 162 -2.52 5.82 -9.24
N ASP A 163 -3.82 6.03 -9.23
CA ASP A 163 -4.80 4.93 -9.20
C ASP A 163 -4.76 4.08 -10.47
N GLN A 164 -4.56 4.66 -11.65
CA GLN A 164 -4.33 3.88 -12.89
C GLN A 164 -3.06 3.03 -12.83
N TYR A 165 -2.08 3.47 -12.05
CA TYR A 165 -0.79 2.80 -11.90
C TYR A 165 -0.86 1.69 -10.83
N PHE A 166 -1.36 1.99 -9.63
CA PHE A 166 -1.50 1.00 -8.55
C PHE A 166 -2.76 0.13 -8.66
N GLN A 167 -3.76 0.56 -9.43
CA GLN A 167 -5.02 -0.14 -9.68
C GLN A 167 -5.89 -0.44 -8.44
N PHE A 168 -5.69 0.27 -7.33
CA PHE A 168 -6.38 -0.01 -6.07
C PHE A 168 -7.89 0.21 -6.13
N SER A 169 -8.39 1.13 -6.96
CA SER A 169 -9.84 1.33 -7.09
C SER A 169 -10.59 0.07 -7.51
N GLN A 170 -9.92 -0.86 -8.22
CA GLN A 170 -10.53 -2.11 -8.68
C GLN A 170 -10.70 -3.12 -7.54
N SER A 171 -10.02 -2.91 -6.41
CA SER A 171 -10.03 -3.82 -5.26
C SER A 171 -10.72 -3.24 -4.03
N VAL A 172 -11.31 -2.05 -4.14
CA VAL A 172 -12.04 -1.39 -3.03
C VAL A 172 -13.19 -2.28 -2.53
N ASP A 173 -14.00 -2.81 -3.43
CA ASP A 173 -15.12 -3.70 -3.07
C ASP A 173 -14.63 -5.04 -2.50
N ASP A 174 -13.73 -5.71 -3.21
CA ASP A 174 -13.23 -7.04 -2.82
C ASP A 174 -12.38 -7.01 -1.55
N GLY A 175 -11.64 -5.93 -1.33
CA GLY A 175 -10.77 -5.73 -0.17
C GLY A 175 -11.46 -5.01 1.01
N GLY A 176 -12.67 -4.50 0.84
CA GLY A 176 -13.47 -3.87 1.90
C GLY A 176 -12.88 -2.57 2.48
N PHE A 177 -11.90 -1.96 1.83
CA PHE A 177 -11.18 -0.77 2.32
C PHE A 177 -11.70 0.52 1.68
N GLY A 178 -11.56 1.64 2.39
CA GLY A 178 -11.72 2.97 1.78
C GLY A 178 -10.47 3.38 1.00
N LEU A 179 -10.63 4.06 -0.14
CA LEU A 179 -9.51 4.59 -0.93
C LEU A 179 -9.61 6.10 -1.08
N LEU A 180 -8.70 6.82 -0.44
CA LEU A 180 -8.55 8.26 -0.55
C LEU A 180 -7.51 8.62 -1.60
N LEU A 181 -7.91 9.44 -2.57
CA LEU A 181 -7.14 9.83 -3.76
C LEU A 181 -6.93 11.36 -3.78
N PRO A 182 -5.98 11.89 -2.98
CA PRO A 182 -5.72 13.31 -2.91
C PRO A 182 -4.75 13.77 -4.02
N ASN A 183 -4.84 15.04 -4.41
CA ASN A 183 -3.87 15.68 -5.29
C ASN A 183 -2.89 16.56 -4.52
N GLY A 184 -1.63 16.57 -4.97
CA GLY A 184 -0.54 17.49 -4.65
C GLY A 184 -0.84 18.96 -4.97
N THR A 185 -0.11 19.88 -4.36
CA THR A 185 -0.13 21.31 -4.72
C THR A 185 0.50 21.49 -6.10
N ILE A 186 0.07 22.49 -6.85
CA ILE A 186 0.63 22.82 -8.16
C ILE A 186 1.79 23.81 -7.99
N ASP A 187 2.96 23.47 -8.52
CA ASP A 187 4.14 24.33 -8.50
C ASP A 187 4.15 25.40 -9.62
N GLN A 188 5.23 26.18 -9.67
CA GLN A 188 5.41 27.29 -10.62
C GLN A 188 5.46 26.83 -12.10
N ILE A 189 5.77 25.56 -12.37
CA ILE A 189 5.81 24.98 -13.73
C ILE A 189 4.62 24.06 -14.01
N ARG A 190 3.60 24.13 -13.16
CA ARG A 190 2.33 23.40 -13.24
C ARG A 190 2.42 21.89 -13.02
N ASN A 191 3.44 21.42 -12.34
CA ASN A 191 3.50 20.05 -11.85
C ASN A 191 2.83 19.96 -10.49
N ARG A 192 2.10 18.87 -10.24
CA ARG A 192 1.65 18.56 -8.88
C ARG A 192 2.79 17.92 -8.10
N PHE A 193 2.91 18.29 -6.83
CA PHE A 193 3.92 17.76 -5.93
C PHE A 193 3.42 17.72 -4.48
N TRP A 194 4.15 17.00 -3.65
CA TRP A 194 4.05 16.98 -2.21
C TRP A 194 5.30 17.60 -1.59
N ASN A 195 5.10 18.45 -0.59
CA ASN A 195 6.11 18.87 0.37
C ASN A 195 6.37 17.74 1.36
N ALA A 196 7.20 16.79 0.92
CA ALA A 196 7.49 15.55 1.63
C ALA A 196 8.69 15.70 2.57
N THR A 197 9.79 14.98 2.32
CA THR A 197 11.03 15.15 3.09
C THR A 197 11.87 16.28 2.49
N PRO A 198 12.83 16.87 3.22
CA PRO A 198 13.65 17.96 2.65
C PRO A 198 14.48 17.55 1.42
N GLU A 199 14.67 16.25 1.19
CA GLU A 199 15.37 15.71 0.02
C GLU A 199 14.50 15.78 -1.27
N CYS A 200 13.18 15.78 -1.15
CA CYS A 200 12.24 15.72 -2.28
C CYS A 200 10.83 16.17 -1.88
N CYS A 201 10.05 16.87 -2.70
CA CYS A 201 10.32 17.41 -4.03
C CYS A 201 9.67 18.79 -4.16
N ASP A 202 9.69 19.59 -3.09
CA ASP A 202 9.40 21.01 -3.20
C ASP A 202 10.57 21.72 -3.90
N ILE A 203 10.54 21.75 -5.24
CA ILE A 203 11.64 22.27 -6.07
C ILE A 203 11.71 23.80 -5.99
N PHE A 204 10.59 24.44 -5.67
CA PHE A 204 10.46 25.89 -5.72
C PHE A 204 10.36 26.53 -4.33
N GLY A 205 10.42 25.75 -3.25
CA GLY A 205 10.33 26.24 -1.88
C GLY A 205 8.97 26.88 -1.59
N ALA A 206 7.89 26.25 -2.09
CA ALA A 206 6.53 26.72 -1.85
C ALA A 206 5.99 26.34 -0.47
N GLU A 207 6.59 25.34 0.17
CA GLU A 207 6.33 24.86 1.54
C GLU A 207 4.83 24.66 1.88
N PRO A 208 3.99 24.05 1.01
CA PRO A 208 2.61 23.77 1.38
C PRO A 208 2.53 22.82 2.58
N ASP A 209 1.50 23.00 3.41
CA ASP A 209 1.20 22.10 4.53
C ASP A 209 0.45 20.85 4.03
N ASP A 210 1.17 19.96 3.36
CA ASP A 210 0.62 18.71 2.83
C ASP A 210 0.28 17.70 3.93
N VAL A 211 0.97 17.75 5.09
CA VAL A 211 0.66 16.91 6.25
C VAL A 211 -0.69 17.31 6.84
N GLY A 212 -0.89 18.60 7.11
CA GLY A 212 -2.16 19.13 7.63
C GLY A 212 -3.31 18.87 6.68
N TYR A 213 -3.10 19.05 5.37
CA TYR A 213 -4.09 18.72 4.35
C TYR A 213 -4.50 17.25 4.35
N ILE A 214 -3.55 16.31 4.38
CA ILE A 214 -3.87 14.87 4.39
C ILE A 214 -4.57 14.47 5.69
N LYS A 215 -4.13 15.00 6.84
CA LYS A 215 -4.81 14.77 8.12
C LYS A 215 -6.26 15.25 8.11
N ALA A 216 -6.51 16.44 7.57
CA ALA A 216 -7.86 16.98 7.44
C ALA A 216 -8.74 16.11 6.52
N LEU A 217 -8.19 15.58 5.43
CA LEU A 217 -8.95 14.67 4.56
C LEU A 217 -9.28 13.33 5.23
N ILE A 218 -8.37 12.78 6.02
CA ILE A 218 -8.62 11.55 6.78
C ILE A 218 -9.76 11.79 7.78
N GLU A 219 -9.72 12.92 8.50
CA GLU A 219 -10.77 13.34 9.43
C GLU A 219 -12.12 13.54 8.73
N GLU A 220 -12.12 14.24 7.59
CA GLU A 220 -13.34 14.44 6.79
C GLU A 220 -13.89 13.12 6.24
N ALA A 221 -13.02 12.20 5.83
CA ALA A 221 -13.41 10.86 5.37
C ALA A 221 -14.12 10.06 6.48
N SER A 222 -13.70 10.22 7.75
CA SER A 222 -14.32 9.53 8.89
C SER A 222 -15.79 9.91 9.14
N ALA A 223 -16.31 10.96 8.50
CA ALA A 223 -17.74 11.24 8.52
C ALA A 223 -18.57 10.22 7.71
N TYR A 224 -17.94 9.55 6.74
CA TYR A 224 -18.62 8.66 5.78
C TYR A 224 -18.38 7.17 6.00
N ALA A 225 -17.41 6.80 6.84
CA ALA A 225 -17.17 5.43 7.27
C ALA A 225 -16.29 5.40 8.52
N VAL A 226 -16.38 4.33 9.30
CA VAL A 226 -15.48 4.10 10.43
C VAL A 226 -14.14 3.56 9.93
N PHE A 227 -13.06 4.31 10.16
CA PHE A 227 -11.69 3.88 9.86
C PHE A 227 -10.88 3.72 11.15
N ASP A 228 -10.46 2.51 11.47
CA ASP A 228 -9.54 2.24 12.60
C ASP A 228 -8.06 2.30 12.21
N GLN A 229 -7.78 2.08 10.93
CA GLN A 229 -6.44 1.95 10.39
C GLN A 229 -6.31 2.75 9.10
N VAL A 230 -5.22 3.49 9.02
CA VAL A 230 -4.85 4.28 7.87
C VAL A 230 -3.53 3.76 7.33
N PHE A 231 -3.46 3.60 6.01
CA PHE A 231 -2.26 3.25 5.29
C PHE A 231 -1.91 4.35 4.31
N ALA A 232 -0.65 4.78 4.26
CA ALA A 232 -0.19 5.71 3.24
C ALA A 232 0.65 4.98 2.18
N VAL A 233 0.21 4.99 0.93
CA VAL A 233 0.88 4.32 -0.18
C VAL A 233 1.29 5.36 -1.19
N GLY A 234 2.53 5.36 -1.65
CA GLY A 234 2.98 6.36 -2.59
C GLY A 234 4.11 5.94 -3.52
N HIS A 235 4.16 6.61 -4.68
CA HIS A 235 5.23 6.46 -5.68
C HIS A 235 6.09 7.70 -5.76
N SER A 236 7.42 7.53 -5.84
CA SER A 236 8.39 8.62 -6.02
C SER A 236 8.20 9.69 -4.95
N ASN A 237 7.93 10.96 -5.31
CA ASN A 237 7.56 12.03 -4.36
C ASN A 237 6.42 11.64 -3.39
N GLY A 238 5.45 10.84 -3.81
CA GLY A 238 4.42 10.30 -2.93
C GLY A 238 4.96 9.25 -1.94
N GLY A 239 5.99 8.49 -2.32
CA GLY A 239 6.70 7.57 -1.41
C GLY A 239 7.51 8.31 -0.35
N PHE A 240 8.19 9.40 -0.73
CA PHE A 240 8.78 10.33 0.25
C PHE A 240 7.71 10.91 1.18
N MET A 241 6.53 11.27 0.64
CA MET A 241 5.43 11.80 1.44
C MET A 241 4.89 10.75 2.43
N ALA A 242 4.88 9.48 2.04
CA ALA A 242 4.51 8.39 2.95
C ALA A 242 5.49 8.30 4.14
N TYR A 243 6.81 8.37 3.91
CA TYR A 243 7.79 8.48 5.01
C TYR A 243 7.62 9.75 5.85
N ARG A 244 7.31 10.89 5.21
CA ARG A 244 6.99 12.13 5.93
C ARG A 244 5.83 11.93 6.90
N LEU A 245 4.73 11.32 6.44
CA LEU A 245 3.56 11.02 7.26
C LEU A 245 3.87 10.06 8.42
N ALA A 246 4.73 9.06 8.21
CA ALA A 246 5.17 8.16 9.27
C ALA A 246 5.95 8.87 10.40
N CYS A 247 6.48 10.05 10.12
CA CYS A 247 7.18 10.89 11.09
C CYS A 247 6.31 11.97 11.73
N GLU A 248 4.99 11.91 11.50
CA GLU A 248 4.00 12.87 11.97
C GLU A 248 2.90 12.14 12.75
N GLU A 249 2.21 12.87 13.64
CA GLU A 249 1.09 12.32 14.39
C GLU A 249 -0.16 12.29 13.51
N VAL A 250 -0.32 11.23 12.71
CA VAL A 250 -1.49 10.98 11.86
C VAL A 250 -2.38 9.95 12.55
N SER A 251 -3.64 10.31 12.80
CA SER A 251 -4.60 9.42 13.48
C SER A 251 -4.78 8.12 12.71
N GLY A 252 -4.67 6.98 13.41
CA GLY A 252 -4.86 5.65 12.83
C GLY A 252 -3.77 5.19 11.86
N LEU A 253 -2.71 5.96 11.59
CA LEU A 253 -1.68 5.54 10.62
C LEU A 253 -0.85 4.37 11.17
N THR A 254 -1.00 3.18 10.56
CA THR A 254 -0.36 1.94 11.04
C THR A 254 0.63 1.33 10.06
N ALA A 255 0.58 1.69 8.77
CA ALA A 255 1.59 1.27 7.81
C ALA A 255 1.80 2.27 6.65
N ILE A 256 2.98 2.21 6.05
CA ILE A 256 3.28 2.92 4.80
C ILE A 256 3.88 1.99 3.74
N VAL A 257 3.62 2.31 2.48
CA VAL A 257 4.26 1.69 1.32
C VAL A 257 4.90 2.78 0.47
N SER A 258 6.20 2.67 0.23
CA SER A 258 6.98 3.59 -0.60
C SER A 258 7.55 2.82 -1.79
N LEU A 259 7.03 3.12 -2.99
CA LEU A 259 7.64 2.71 -4.25
C LEU A 259 8.54 3.82 -4.76
N ALA A 260 9.83 3.52 -4.97
CA ALA A 260 10.79 4.47 -5.54
C ALA A 260 10.89 5.82 -4.80
N GLY A 261 10.52 5.84 -3.52
CA GLY A 261 10.73 6.96 -2.60
C GLY A 261 11.89 6.69 -1.65
N GLY A 262 12.06 7.52 -0.63
CA GLY A 262 13.11 7.32 0.38
C GLY A 262 12.78 7.95 1.72
N ALA A 263 13.42 7.44 2.76
CA ALA A 263 13.31 7.99 4.11
C ALA A 263 14.11 9.30 4.24
N TYR A 264 14.01 9.93 5.41
CA TYR A 264 14.85 11.06 5.79
C TYR A 264 16.35 10.74 5.69
N ALA A 265 17.11 11.71 5.19
CA ALA A 265 18.57 11.63 5.22
C ALA A 265 19.11 11.57 6.65
N GLU A 266 18.52 12.32 7.56
CA GLU A 266 18.89 12.38 8.97
C GLU A 266 17.76 11.77 9.83
N PRO A 267 17.94 10.57 10.42
CA PRO A 267 16.89 9.86 11.16
C PRO A 267 16.27 10.66 12.31
N GLU A 268 17.03 11.56 12.94
CA GLU A 268 16.61 12.42 14.05
C GLU A 268 15.56 13.47 13.69
N GLU A 269 15.38 13.76 12.40
CA GLU A 269 14.33 14.68 11.94
C GLU A 269 12.94 14.08 12.04
N CYS A 270 12.87 12.76 12.16
CA CYS A 270 11.64 12.03 12.40
C CYS A 270 11.36 11.96 13.92
N ARG A 271 10.48 12.82 14.42
CA ARG A 271 10.34 13.10 15.87
C ARG A 271 9.33 12.23 16.64
N VAL A 272 8.51 11.42 15.96
CA VAL A 272 7.39 10.68 16.59
C VAL A 272 7.83 9.32 17.14
N PRO A 273 7.60 8.98 18.42
CA PRO A 273 8.28 7.86 19.09
C PRO A 273 7.77 6.46 18.72
N ALA A 274 6.60 6.31 18.11
CA ALA A 274 6.02 5.01 17.79
C ALA A 274 6.37 4.58 16.35
N PRO A 275 7.11 3.47 16.14
CA PRO A 275 7.32 2.92 14.82
C PRO A 275 6.01 2.33 14.28
N LEU A 276 5.82 2.46 12.97
CA LEU A 276 4.77 1.79 12.22
C LEU A 276 5.38 0.86 11.18
N SER A 277 4.53 0.09 10.52
CA SER A 277 4.90 -0.98 9.58
C SER A 277 5.30 -0.40 8.20
N VAL A 278 6.46 -0.77 7.60
CA VAL A 278 6.98 -0.14 6.35
C VAL A 278 7.27 -1.16 5.24
N LEU A 279 6.79 -0.91 4.02
CA LEU A 279 7.23 -1.59 2.79
C LEU A 279 7.95 -0.59 1.90
N GLN A 280 9.23 -0.86 1.64
CA GLN A 280 9.99 -0.16 0.63
C GLN A 280 10.09 -1.05 -0.62
N ILE A 281 9.71 -0.53 -1.78
CA ILE A 281 9.82 -1.20 -3.07
C ILE A 281 10.71 -0.36 -3.96
N HIS A 282 11.73 -0.96 -4.58
CA HIS A 282 12.68 -0.20 -5.39
C HIS A 282 13.29 -1.02 -6.52
N GLY A 283 13.43 -0.42 -7.70
CA GLY A 283 14.11 -1.02 -8.85
C GLY A 283 15.62 -0.78 -8.83
N THR A 284 16.42 -1.81 -9.13
CA THR A 284 17.89 -1.69 -9.10
C THR A 284 18.47 -0.83 -10.24
N LYS A 285 17.66 -0.50 -11.26
CA LYS A 285 18.01 0.42 -12.35
C LYS A 285 17.24 1.74 -12.29
N ASP A 286 16.71 2.13 -11.14
CA ASP A 286 16.14 3.45 -10.94
C ASP A 286 17.20 4.54 -11.16
N GLN A 287 16.93 5.45 -12.11
CA GLN A 287 17.80 6.56 -12.49
C GLN A 287 17.33 7.92 -11.96
N SER A 288 16.15 7.99 -11.34
CA SER A 288 15.59 9.22 -10.80
C SER A 288 15.76 9.27 -9.28
N VAL A 289 15.45 8.18 -8.58
CA VAL A 289 15.76 7.97 -7.16
C VAL A 289 16.68 6.76 -7.07
N LEU A 290 17.98 7.01 -6.97
CA LEU A 290 18.99 5.98 -7.11
C LEU A 290 18.83 4.88 -6.05
N TYR A 291 18.92 3.63 -6.46
CA TYR A 291 18.79 2.46 -5.58
C TYR A 291 19.79 2.50 -4.40
N GLU A 292 21.05 2.87 -4.67
CA GLU A 292 22.11 3.03 -3.66
C GLU A 292 22.05 4.38 -2.92
N GLY A 293 21.05 5.21 -3.22
CA GLY A 293 20.91 6.56 -2.67
C GLY A 293 21.87 7.56 -3.29
N GLY A 294 21.92 8.75 -2.70
CA GLY A 294 22.70 9.87 -3.18
C GLY A 294 21.85 11.05 -3.64
N ARG A 295 22.46 11.94 -4.41
CA ARG A 295 21.76 13.14 -4.92
C ARG A 295 20.88 12.76 -6.09
N LEU A 296 19.62 13.22 -6.05
CA LEU A 296 18.66 13.00 -7.12
C LEU A 296 19.13 13.71 -8.41
N PRO A 297 19.35 12.99 -9.53
CA PRO A 297 19.95 13.56 -10.75
C PRO A 297 19.10 14.65 -11.43
N ASP A 298 17.77 14.49 -11.40
CA ASP A 298 16.82 15.33 -12.14
C ASP A 298 16.30 16.53 -11.32
N HIS A 299 16.79 16.73 -10.10
CA HIS A 299 16.35 17.81 -9.22
C HIS A 299 17.41 18.91 -9.10
N PRO A 300 17.18 20.10 -9.70
CA PRO A 300 18.22 21.12 -9.91
C PRO A 300 18.58 21.95 -8.67
N ALA A 301 18.12 21.59 -7.47
CA ALA A 301 18.40 22.36 -6.25
C ALA A 301 19.77 21.99 -5.67
N PRO A 302 20.77 22.90 -5.66
CA PRO A 302 22.16 22.59 -5.30
C PRO A 302 22.36 22.23 -3.81
N ASP A 303 21.38 22.54 -2.97
CA ASP A 303 21.40 22.44 -1.52
C ASP A 303 20.62 21.21 -1.00
N ARG A 304 20.07 20.38 -1.89
CA ARG A 304 19.38 19.16 -1.47
C ARG A 304 20.33 18.12 -0.91
N ARG A 305 19.94 17.58 0.25
CA ARG A 305 20.63 16.49 0.92
C ARG A 305 20.51 15.20 0.09
N PRO A 306 21.52 14.32 0.17
CA PRO A 306 21.43 13.01 -0.46
C PRO A 306 20.33 12.18 0.20
N VAL A 307 19.57 11.46 -0.62
CA VAL A 307 18.59 10.47 -0.15
C VAL A 307 19.35 9.21 0.29
N PRO A 308 18.96 8.55 1.39
CA PRO A 308 19.51 7.23 1.73
C PRO A 308 19.23 6.20 0.63
N GLY A 309 20.02 5.12 0.57
CA GLY A 309 19.70 3.99 -0.31
C GLY A 309 18.32 3.40 -0.01
N ALA A 310 17.76 2.68 -0.97
CA ALA A 310 16.46 2.03 -0.81
C ALA A 310 16.46 1.06 0.38
N LYS A 311 17.48 0.19 0.45
CA LYS A 311 17.69 -0.71 1.59
C LYS A 311 17.92 0.06 2.89
N ASP A 312 18.75 1.10 2.87
CA ASP A 312 19.02 1.92 4.05
C ASP A 312 17.75 2.62 4.59
N SER A 313 16.85 3.03 3.70
CA SER A 313 15.60 3.69 4.07
C SER A 313 14.73 2.79 4.96
N VAL A 314 14.59 1.51 4.60
CA VAL A 314 13.81 0.56 5.39
C VAL A 314 14.57 0.07 6.62
N LEU A 315 15.90 -0.11 6.53
CA LEU A 315 16.71 -0.59 7.65
C LEU A 315 16.77 0.41 8.79
N ARG A 316 16.92 1.71 8.49
CA ARG A 316 16.84 2.76 9.53
C ARG A 316 15.51 2.72 10.28
N TRP A 317 14.43 2.37 9.58
CA TRP A 317 13.13 2.23 10.21
C TRP A 317 13.00 0.95 11.02
N ALA A 318 13.56 -0.16 10.54
CA ALA A 318 13.65 -1.42 11.27
C ALA A 318 14.47 -1.26 12.57
N GLU A 319 15.62 -0.58 12.51
CA GLU A 319 16.43 -0.23 13.68
C GLU A 319 15.65 0.63 14.68
N ARG A 320 14.95 1.65 14.20
CA ARG A 320 14.07 2.49 15.03
C ARG A 320 12.98 1.67 15.71
N ALA A 321 12.47 0.66 15.01
CA ALA A 321 11.47 -0.27 15.54
C ALA A 321 12.06 -1.36 16.45
N GLY A 322 13.39 -1.44 16.61
CA GLY A 322 14.05 -2.48 17.41
C GLY A 322 14.06 -3.86 16.76
N CYS A 323 13.78 -3.95 15.46
CA CYS A 323 13.84 -5.19 14.71
C CYS A 323 15.25 -5.78 14.69
N ASP A 324 15.35 -7.10 14.62
CA ASP A 324 16.57 -7.79 14.19
C ASP A 324 16.77 -7.56 12.69
N ILE A 325 17.81 -6.82 12.34
CA ILE A 325 18.15 -6.45 10.96
C ILE A 325 19.21 -7.35 10.32
N GLU A 326 19.85 -8.22 11.11
CA GLU A 326 20.96 -9.05 10.63
C GLU A 326 20.43 -10.34 9.97
N GLU A 327 19.27 -10.82 10.40
CA GLU A 327 18.66 -12.07 9.93
C GLU A 327 17.26 -11.84 9.30
N PRO A 328 17.16 -11.16 8.15
CA PRO A 328 15.87 -11.05 7.45
C PRO A 328 15.36 -12.41 7.01
N ARG A 329 14.04 -12.57 7.07
CA ARG A 329 13.34 -13.68 6.42
C ARG A 329 13.16 -13.37 4.95
N PHE A 330 13.68 -14.24 4.09
CA PHE A 330 13.49 -14.13 2.64
C PHE A 330 12.26 -14.91 2.19
N PHE A 331 11.53 -14.34 1.24
CA PHE A 331 10.42 -14.99 0.57
C PHE A 331 10.78 -15.28 -0.90
N PRO A 332 10.05 -16.21 -1.55
CA PRO A 332 10.17 -16.44 -2.98
C PRO A 332 10.06 -15.14 -3.77
N THR A 333 10.74 -15.09 -4.91
CA THR A 333 10.63 -13.94 -5.78
C THR A 333 9.24 -13.88 -6.42
N ILE A 334 8.75 -12.67 -6.63
CA ILE A 334 7.46 -12.38 -7.26
C ILE A 334 7.68 -11.56 -8.55
N ASP A 335 6.68 -11.55 -9.43
CA ASP A 335 6.70 -10.81 -10.70
C ASP A 335 5.92 -9.50 -10.56
N THR A 336 6.65 -8.39 -10.47
CA THR A 336 6.06 -7.06 -10.23
C THR A 336 6.30 -6.05 -11.34
N ASP A 337 7.27 -6.31 -12.22
CA ASP A 337 7.61 -5.50 -13.38
C ASP A 337 7.55 -6.33 -14.67
N ALA A 338 6.46 -6.20 -15.41
CA ALA A 338 6.27 -6.88 -16.68
C ALA A 338 7.28 -6.49 -17.78
N ALA A 339 8.12 -5.47 -17.55
CA ALA A 339 9.25 -5.14 -18.44
C ALA A 339 10.45 -6.08 -18.25
N VAL A 340 10.50 -6.82 -17.14
CA VAL A 340 11.57 -7.73 -16.78
C VAL A 340 11.03 -9.17 -16.87
N GLU A 341 11.86 -10.09 -17.35
CA GLU A 341 11.43 -11.48 -17.57
C GLU A 341 11.54 -12.32 -16.29
N GLY A 342 10.44 -12.97 -15.91
CA GLY A 342 10.36 -13.89 -14.77
C GLY A 342 10.22 -13.16 -13.42
N PRO A 343 10.07 -13.87 -12.30
CA PRO A 343 9.88 -13.25 -10.99
C PRO A 343 11.17 -12.59 -10.50
N GLU A 344 11.29 -11.31 -10.81
CA GLU A 344 12.48 -10.46 -10.64
C GLU A 344 12.54 -9.77 -9.28
N THR A 345 11.47 -9.82 -8.50
CA THR A 345 11.37 -9.07 -7.27
C THR A 345 11.69 -9.95 -6.07
N SER A 346 12.82 -9.68 -5.40
CA SER A 346 13.17 -10.35 -4.14
C SER A 346 12.59 -9.63 -2.94
N ILE A 347 12.18 -10.40 -1.93
CA ILE A 347 11.51 -9.91 -0.72
C ILE A 347 12.36 -10.26 0.50
N ALA A 348 12.72 -9.25 1.28
CA ALA A 348 13.35 -9.42 2.59
C ALA A 348 12.46 -8.79 3.68
N ARG A 349 12.06 -9.58 4.67
CA ARG A 349 11.20 -9.15 5.79
C ARG A 349 11.98 -9.14 7.10
N PHE A 350 11.84 -8.05 7.84
CA PHE A 350 12.33 -7.86 9.20
C PHE A 350 11.10 -7.72 10.11
N ALA A 351 10.81 -8.77 10.87
CA ALA A 351 9.66 -8.84 11.78
C ALA A 351 10.03 -9.30 13.19
N ASP A 352 11.18 -9.95 13.34
CA ASP A 352 11.67 -10.45 14.61
C ASP A 352 12.23 -9.28 15.45
N GLY A 353 11.92 -9.26 16.75
CA GLY A 353 12.36 -8.18 17.67
C GLY A 353 11.64 -6.83 17.52
N CYS A 354 10.88 -6.63 16.45
CA CYS A 354 10.21 -5.37 16.17
C CYS A 354 9.17 -5.00 17.25
N ALA A 355 9.19 -3.74 17.68
CA ALA A 355 8.21 -3.19 18.61
C ALA A 355 6.80 -3.29 18.03
N ARG A 356 5.83 -3.60 18.92
CA ARG A 356 4.39 -3.64 18.62
C ARG A 356 4.01 -4.54 17.44
N GLY A 357 4.80 -5.59 17.17
CA GLY A 357 4.57 -6.50 16.06
C GLY A 357 4.65 -5.84 14.68
N THR A 358 5.27 -4.65 14.58
CA THR A 358 5.50 -3.99 13.30
C THR A 358 6.37 -4.85 12.38
N VAL A 359 6.16 -4.70 11.08
CA VAL A 359 6.86 -5.48 10.06
C VAL A 359 7.49 -4.52 9.07
N MET A 360 8.79 -4.66 8.85
CA MET A 360 9.50 -3.97 7.78
C MET A 360 9.76 -4.94 6.65
N GLU A 361 9.52 -4.51 5.42
CA GLU A 361 9.72 -5.36 4.26
C GLU A 361 10.36 -4.56 3.12
N PHE A 362 11.30 -5.19 2.44
CA PHE A 362 12.03 -4.61 1.33
C PHE A 362 11.87 -5.46 0.09
N TRP A 363 11.31 -4.87 -0.96
CA TRP A 363 11.17 -5.47 -2.27
C TRP A 363 12.18 -4.87 -3.23
N THR A 364 13.07 -5.71 -3.73
CA THR A 364 14.08 -5.31 -4.71
C THR A 364 13.67 -5.86 -6.08
N ILE A 365 13.27 -4.97 -6.98
CA ILE A 365 12.90 -5.31 -8.36
C ILE A 365 14.19 -5.35 -9.18
N GLU A 366 14.73 -6.55 -9.40
CA GLU A 366 16.00 -6.70 -10.11
C GLU A 366 15.87 -6.30 -11.58
N GLY A 367 16.65 -5.30 -12.00
CA GLY A 367 16.55 -4.75 -13.35
C GLY A 367 15.40 -3.76 -13.55
N GLY A 368 14.52 -3.57 -12.56
CA GLY A 368 13.41 -2.62 -12.59
C GLY A 368 13.87 -1.16 -12.54
N GLY A 369 13.07 -0.27 -13.17
CA GLY A 369 13.35 1.17 -13.23
C GLY A 369 12.63 2.01 -12.17
N HIS A 370 12.57 3.33 -12.38
CA HIS A 370 11.81 4.26 -11.52
C HIS A 370 10.29 4.08 -11.59
N ILE A 371 9.82 3.56 -12.73
CA ILE A 371 8.40 3.30 -13.01
C ILE A 371 8.32 1.87 -13.54
N PRO A 372 8.36 0.85 -12.65
CA PRO A 372 8.09 -0.54 -13.04
C PRO A 372 6.78 -0.66 -13.83
N LEU A 373 6.72 -1.55 -14.83
CA LEU A 373 5.49 -1.78 -15.61
C LEU A 373 4.53 -2.67 -14.81
N VAL A 374 3.49 -2.03 -14.28
CA VAL A 374 2.45 -2.56 -13.37
C VAL A 374 1.51 -3.62 -13.96
N TRP A 375 1.91 -4.30 -15.04
CA TRP A 375 1.20 -5.50 -15.52
C TRP A 375 1.81 -6.80 -15.00
N GLY A 376 2.82 -6.72 -14.11
CA GLY A 376 3.28 -7.87 -13.34
C GLY A 376 2.12 -8.41 -12.50
N THR A 377 1.98 -9.74 -12.42
CA THR A 377 0.81 -10.37 -11.80
C THR A 377 0.71 -10.10 -10.30
N ASP A 378 1.82 -9.78 -9.65
CA ASP A 378 1.93 -9.76 -8.19
C ASP A 378 2.06 -8.35 -7.60
N PHE A 379 2.24 -7.30 -8.42
CA PHE A 379 2.49 -5.94 -7.91
C PHE A 379 1.33 -5.42 -7.05
N THR A 380 0.15 -5.21 -7.64
CA THR A 380 -1.02 -4.70 -6.92
C THR A 380 -1.54 -5.71 -5.88
N PRO A 381 -1.76 -6.99 -6.23
CA PRO A 381 -2.27 -7.97 -5.26
C PRO A 381 -1.30 -8.17 -4.09
N GLY A 382 0.00 -8.17 -4.34
CA GLY A 382 1.03 -8.32 -3.30
C GLY A 382 1.02 -7.15 -2.32
N ILE A 383 0.94 -5.90 -2.80
CA ILE A 383 0.88 -4.72 -1.90
C ILE A 383 -0.41 -4.76 -1.06
N LEU A 384 -1.56 -5.01 -1.69
CA LEU A 384 -2.84 -5.04 -0.99
C LEU A 384 -2.90 -6.17 0.04
N LYS A 385 -2.36 -7.34 -0.29
CA LYS A 385 -2.23 -8.46 0.65
C LYS A 385 -1.31 -8.11 1.82
N TRP A 386 -0.16 -7.51 1.53
CA TRP A 386 0.76 -7.07 2.57
C TRP A 386 0.10 -6.06 3.50
N LEU A 387 -0.71 -5.13 2.99
CA LEU A 387 -1.50 -4.20 3.79
C LEU A 387 -2.59 -4.90 4.62
N ALA A 388 -3.34 -5.83 4.00
CA ALA A 388 -4.39 -6.60 4.67
C ALA A 388 -3.85 -7.45 5.83
N GLU A 389 -2.62 -7.98 5.71
CA GLU A 389 -1.95 -8.67 6.81
C GLU A 389 -1.75 -7.75 8.04
N ARG A 390 -1.53 -6.43 7.88
CA ARG A 390 -1.49 -5.51 9.02
C ARG A 390 -2.86 -5.19 9.59
N TYR A 391 -3.86 -5.09 8.71
CA TYR A 391 -5.22 -4.82 9.14
C TYR A 391 -5.69 -5.89 10.13
N ASP A 392 -5.51 -7.16 9.77
CA ASP A 392 -5.81 -8.31 10.63
C ASP A 392 -4.99 -8.28 11.93
N LEU A 393 -3.69 -7.98 11.87
CA LEU A 393 -2.80 -7.96 13.05
C LEU A 393 -3.20 -6.92 14.09
N ALA A 394 -3.75 -5.78 13.70
CA ALA A 394 -4.19 -4.73 14.62
C ALA A 394 -5.64 -4.91 15.13
N SER A 395 -6.45 -5.72 14.46
CA SER A 395 -7.76 -6.16 14.98
C SER A 395 -7.64 -7.15 16.15
N VAL A 396 -6.45 -7.72 16.35
CA VAL A 396 -6.08 -8.48 17.54
C VAL A 396 -5.65 -7.46 18.61
N SER A 397 -6.56 -7.16 19.53
CA SER A 397 -6.40 -6.14 20.59
C SER A 397 -5.05 -6.18 21.33
N ASP A 398 -4.57 -5.01 21.79
CA ASP A 398 -3.38 -4.80 22.62
C ASP A 398 -3.29 -5.66 23.91
N GLU A 399 -4.37 -6.34 24.32
CA GLU A 399 -4.30 -7.35 25.40
C GLU A 399 -3.54 -8.63 24.96
N ALA A 400 -3.35 -8.84 23.66
CA ALA A 400 -2.54 -9.90 23.07
C ALA A 400 -1.19 -9.38 22.53
N ALA A 401 -0.75 -8.18 22.91
CA ALA A 401 0.61 -7.66 22.69
C ALA A 401 1.68 -8.40 23.54
N GLY A 402 1.45 -9.69 23.73
CA GLY A 402 2.28 -10.64 24.42
C GLY A 402 2.03 -12.04 23.87
N SER A 403 2.27 -12.27 22.58
CA SER A 403 2.94 -13.51 22.21
C SER A 403 3.62 -13.43 20.86
N GLY A 404 4.95 -13.49 20.88
CA GLY A 404 5.71 -13.90 19.71
C GLY A 404 5.35 -15.32 19.30
N VAL A 405 5.90 -15.75 18.17
CA VAL A 405 5.83 -17.14 17.73
C VAL A 405 7.05 -17.88 18.27
N GLU A 406 6.84 -19.05 18.88
CA GLU A 406 7.93 -19.99 19.10
C GLU A 406 7.92 -21.10 18.04
N THR A 407 9.11 -21.55 17.66
CA THR A 407 9.31 -22.51 16.59
C THR A 407 9.88 -23.81 17.14
N HIS A 408 9.23 -24.93 16.82
CA HIS A 408 9.72 -26.27 17.07
C HIS A 408 9.98 -26.99 15.75
N THR A 409 11.16 -27.60 15.60
CA THR A 409 11.44 -28.44 14.44
C THR A 409 10.93 -29.86 14.68
N ILE A 410 10.06 -30.35 13.79
CA ILE A 410 9.45 -31.68 13.82
C ILE A 410 9.73 -32.45 12.53
N GLY A 411 9.61 -33.78 12.50
CA GLY A 411 9.68 -34.60 11.28
C GLY A 411 11.04 -35.22 10.95
N GLY A 412 12.06 -35.02 11.80
CA GLY A 412 13.38 -35.67 11.68
C GLY A 412 14.16 -35.25 10.43
N GLU A 413 14.59 -36.23 9.59
CA GLU A 413 15.41 -35.99 8.39
C GLU A 413 14.73 -35.12 7.33
N ARG A 414 13.40 -35.19 7.26
CA ARG A 414 12.58 -34.28 6.47
C ARG A 414 11.78 -33.45 7.47
N SER A 415 12.39 -32.36 7.91
CA SER A 415 11.83 -31.52 8.97
C SER A 415 10.87 -30.46 8.44
N ALA A 416 9.98 -30.01 9.32
CA ALA A 416 9.16 -28.83 9.15
C ALA A 416 9.12 -28.04 10.46
N ASP A 417 8.86 -26.74 10.36
CA ASP A 417 8.67 -25.88 11.52
C ASP A 417 7.22 -25.94 11.97
N LEU A 418 7.04 -26.16 13.27
CA LEU A 418 5.81 -26.02 14.03
C LEU A 418 5.84 -24.68 14.74
N LEU A 419 4.95 -23.77 14.36
CA LEU A 419 4.83 -22.44 14.93
C LEU A 419 3.70 -22.41 15.96
N LEU A 420 4.01 -21.94 17.18
CA LEU A 420 3.08 -21.86 18.30
C LEU A 420 3.04 -20.45 18.89
N PRO A 421 1.89 -20.02 19.45
CA PRO A 421 1.83 -18.83 20.29
C PRO A 421 2.68 -19.04 21.54
N THR A 422 3.55 -18.07 21.86
CA THR A 422 4.40 -18.11 23.07
C THR A 422 3.63 -17.98 24.39
N ASP A 423 2.39 -17.47 24.38
CA ASP A 423 1.52 -17.27 25.55
C ASP A 423 0.45 -18.35 25.74
N ARG A 424 0.50 -19.43 24.95
CA ARG A 424 -0.58 -20.44 24.94
C ARG A 424 -0.84 -21.13 26.28
N GLY A 425 0.13 -21.14 27.20
CA GLY A 425 0.04 -21.93 28.43
C GLY A 425 -0.21 -23.42 28.14
N ASP A 426 -1.18 -24.01 28.85
CA ASP A 426 -1.61 -25.41 28.65
C ASP A 426 -2.86 -25.51 27.75
N GLU A 427 -3.20 -24.46 26.99
CA GLU A 427 -4.40 -24.45 26.14
C GLU A 427 -4.25 -25.37 24.92
N PRO A 428 -5.24 -26.22 24.62
CA PRO A 428 -5.23 -27.01 23.40
C PRO A 428 -5.47 -26.14 22.16
N LEU A 429 -4.64 -26.30 21.13
CA LEU A 429 -4.72 -25.48 19.92
C LEU A 429 -5.15 -26.31 18.70
N PRO A 430 -5.99 -25.77 17.80
CA PRO A 430 -6.21 -26.39 16.50
C PRO A 430 -4.89 -26.41 15.69
N LEU A 431 -4.60 -27.53 15.05
CA LEU A 431 -3.44 -27.68 14.16
C LEU A 431 -3.84 -27.40 12.71
N VAL A 432 -3.21 -26.40 12.10
CA VAL A 432 -3.33 -26.07 10.69
C VAL A 432 -2.12 -26.60 9.94
N LEU A 433 -2.38 -27.41 8.90
CA LEU A 433 -1.37 -27.93 7.99
C LEU A 433 -1.54 -27.25 6.62
N SER A 434 -0.61 -26.39 6.22
CA SER A 434 -0.72 -25.61 4.98
C SER A 434 0.23 -26.15 3.91
N LEU A 435 -0.33 -26.74 2.84
CA LEU A 435 0.42 -27.49 1.83
C LEU A 435 0.52 -26.72 0.51
N HIS A 436 1.74 -26.53 0.01
CA HIS A 436 2.01 -25.82 -1.24
C HIS A 436 1.58 -26.60 -2.50
N GLY A 437 1.38 -25.91 -3.62
CA GLY A 437 1.12 -26.52 -4.94
C GLY A 437 2.37 -27.08 -5.63
N TYR A 438 2.21 -27.74 -6.78
CA TYR A 438 3.36 -28.25 -7.58
C TYR A 438 4.26 -27.09 -8.03
N GLY A 439 5.57 -27.23 -7.84
CA GLY A 439 6.58 -26.22 -8.19
C GLY A 439 6.70 -25.06 -7.19
N ALA A 440 5.79 -24.94 -6.22
CA ALA A 440 5.90 -23.99 -5.10
C ALA A 440 6.68 -24.61 -3.93
N ASP A 441 6.92 -23.84 -2.87
CA ASP A 441 7.59 -24.28 -1.65
C ASP A 441 6.84 -23.85 -0.37
N ALA A 442 7.31 -24.32 0.78
CA ALA A 442 6.71 -24.00 2.08
C ALA A 442 6.72 -22.49 2.39
N PRO A 443 7.83 -21.74 2.17
CA PRO A 443 7.82 -20.28 2.27
C PRO A 443 6.81 -19.59 1.35
N SER A 444 6.68 -20.05 0.09
CA SER A 444 5.68 -19.54 -0.88
C SER A 444 4.27 -19.71 -0.37
N GLN A 445 4.00 -20.85 0.25
CA GLN A 445 2.68 -21.18 0.78
C GLN A 445 2.35 -20.36 2.01
N ASP A 446 3.30 -20.19 2.93
CA ASP A 446 3.09 -19.30 4.06
C ASP A 446 2.95 -17.85 3.61
N TRP A 447 3.75 -17.39 2.65
CA TRP A 447 3.55 -16.10 2.03
C TRP A 447 2.14 -16.03 1.46
N TYR A 448 1.70 -16.99 0.63
CA TYR A 448 0.40 -16.99 -0.05
C TYR A 448 -0.77 -16.77 0.90
N PHE A 449 -0.78 -17.45 2.05
CA PHE A 449 -1.88 -17.38 3.03
C PHE A 449 -1.60 -16.47 4.25
N GLY A 450 -0.35 -16.02 4.46
CA GLY A 450 0.10 -15.22 5.59
C GLY A 450 -0.20 -15.85 6.96
N LEU A 451 -0.10 -17.19 7.09
CA LEU A 451 -0.60 -17.89 8.28
C LEU A 451 0.33 -17.76 9.48
N SER A 452 1.65 -17.71 9.28
CA SER A 452 2.62 -17.61 10.38
C SER A 452 2.42 -16.37 11.24
N ALA A 453 2.12 -15.21 10.63
CA ALA A 453 1.82 -13.97 11.34
C ALA A 453 0.51 -14.03 12.14
N ARG A 454 -0.41 -14.91 11.74
CA ARG A 454 -1.75 -15.06 12.35
C ARG A 454 -1.77 -16.05 13.52
N VAL A 455 -0.71 -16.84 13.72
CA VAL A 455 -0.60 -17.85 14.79
C VAL A 455 -0.93 -17.28 16.17
N PRO A 456 -0.31 -16.18 16.64
CA PRO A 456 -0.61 -15.62 17.96
C PRO A 456 -2.05 -15.12 18.11
N GLY A 457 -2.53 -14.37 17.11
CA GLY A 457 -3.82 -13.68 17.18
C GLY A 457 -5.04 -14.59 17.05
N TYR A 458 -4.95 -15.62 16.21
CA TYR A 458 -6.06 -16.56 15.97
C TYR A 458 -5.92 -17.87 16.78
N ARG A 459 -4.86 -17.99 17.59
CA ARG A 459 -4.60 -19.10 18.51
C ARG A 459 -4.70 -20.48 17.84
N PHE A 460 -3.82 -20.73 16.88
CA PHE A 460 -3.67 -22.05 16.27
C PHE A 460 -2.20 -22.44 16.15
N ALA A 461 -1.92 -23.75 16.10
CA ALA A 461 -0.60 -24.26 15.76
C ALA A 461 -0.46 -24.38 14.23
N LEU A 462 0.64 -23.93 13.65
CA LEU A 462 0.85 -23.99 12.20
C LEU A 462 2.03 -24.89 11.84
N VAL A 463 1.83 -25.74 10.82
CA VAL A 463 2.91 -26.43 10.12
C VAL A 463 2.79 -26.14 8.63
N THR A 464 3.84 -25.57 8.04
CA THR A 464 4.00 -25.35 6.60
C THR A 464 5.09 -26.27 6.07
N PRO A 465 4.78 -27.54 5.75
CA PRO A 465 5.79 -28.53 5.41
C PRO A 465 6.25 -28.40 3.96
N GLN A 466 7.52 -28.74 3.72
CA GLN A 466 8.10 -28.77 2.37
C GLN A 466 7.85 -30.12 1.67
N GLY A 467 7.34 -30.06 0.44
CA GLY A 467 7.16 -31.16 -0.51
C GLY A 467 8.47 -31.82 -0.93
N SER A 468 8.41 -33.02 -1.50
CA SER A 468 9.59 -33.68 -2.07
C SER A 468 9.96 -33.08 -3.42
N THR A 469 11.20 -33.22 -3.87
CA THR A 469 11.66 -32.64 -5.14
C THR A 469 11.68 -33.69 -6.24
N ASP A 470 11.12 -33.36 -7.41
CA ASP A 470 11.16 -34.24 -8.58
C ASP A 470 12.51 -34.15 -9.32
N SER A 471 12.65 -34.96 -10.38
CA SER A 471 13.87 -35.00 -11.19
C SER A 471 14.21 -33.68 -11.92
N ARG A 472 13.27 -32.72 -11.97
CA ARG A 472 13.44 -31.39 -12.58
C ARG A 472 13.71 -30.30 -11.55
N GLY A 473 13.75 -30.64 -10.26
CA GLY A 473 13.95 -29.67 -9.19
C GLY A 473 12.65 -29.05 -8.66
N ASN A 474 11.48 -29.48 -9.14
CA ASN A 474 10.20 -28.93 -8.69
C ASN A 474 9.72 -29.67 -7.44
N ALA A 475 9.28 -28.92 -6.43
CA ALA A 475 8.69 -29.54 -5.25
C ALA A 475 7.24 -30.02 -5.52
N PHE A 476 6.87 -31.15 -4.91
CA PHE A 476 5.59 -31.82 -5.15
C PHE A 476 5.13 -32.65 -3.94
N TRP A 477 3.87 -33.07 -3.99
CA TRP A 477 3.24 -34.00 -3.05
C TRP A 477 2.81 -35.27 -3.77
N ASN A 478 3.11 -36.44 -3.22
CA ASN A 478 2.58 -37.69 -3.75
C ASN A 478 1.16 -37.93 -3.19
N ALA A 479 0.16 -37.31 -3.82
CA ALA A 479 -1.21 -37.30 -3.33
C ALA A 479 -2.01 -38.56 -3.71
N THR A 480 -2.10 -38.89 -5.01
CA THR A 480 -2.84 -40.06 -5.53
C THR A 480 -2.25 -40.55 -6.87
N ASP A 481 -2.68 -41.74 -7.31
CA ASP A 481 -2.34 -42.33 -8.61
C ASP A 481 -2.85 -41.51 -9.82
N GLY A 482 -3.86 -40.65 -9.65
CA GLY A 482 -4.41 -39.81 -10.73
C GLY A 482 -3.76 -38.43 -10.86
N CYS A 483 -3.18 -37.94 -9.77
CA CYS A 483 -2.37 -36.72 -9.62
C CYS A 483 -1.97 -36.71 -8.13
N CYS A 484 -0.72 -36.57 -7.69
CA CYS A 484 0.51 -36.05 -8.26
C CYS A 484 1.67 -37.06 -8.06
N ASN A 485 1.52 -38.31 -8.52
CA ASN A 485 2.60 -39.30 -8.51
C ASN A 485 3.59 -39.04 -9.65
N PHE A 486 4.41 -38.01 -9.51
CA PHE A 486 5.43 -37.67 -10.52
C PHE A 486 6.50 -38.78 -10.55
N HIS A 487 6.51 -39.56 -11.64
CA HIS A 487 7.54 -40.54 -11.99
C HIS A 487 7.62 -41.82 -11.15
N ASP A 488 6.50 -42.36 -10.65
CA ASP A 488 6.50 -43.56 -9.78
C ASP A 488 7.42 -43.37 -8.57
N SER A 489 7.39 -42.18 -7.96
CA SER A 489 8.21 -41.93 -6.78
C SER A 489 7.68 -42.76 -5.60
N ASP A 490 8.53 -43.57 -4.97
CA ASP A 490 8.20 -44.31 -3.73
C ASP A 490 8.01 -43.38 -2.50
N VAL A 491 7.85 -42.08 -2.71
CA VAL A 491 7.68 -41.08 -1.65
C VAL A 491 6.28 -41.18 -1.07
N ASP A 492 6.15 -41.66 0.15
CA ASP A 492 4.89 -41.65 0.89
C ASP A 492 4.71 -40.33 1.66
N ALA A 493 4.18 -39.33 0.97
CA ALA A 493 3.89 -38.02 1.56
C ALA A 493 2.84 -38.11 2.67
N SER A 494 1.84 -39.01 2.54
CA SER A 494 0.78 -39.18 3.53
C SER A 494 1.31 -39.73 4.85
N ALA A 495 2.16 -40.76 4.80
CA ALA A 495 2.79 -41.31 6.01
C ALA A 495 3.70 -40.30 6.70
N TRP A 496 4.40 -39.45 5.94
CA TRP A 496 5.22 -38.39 6.52
C TRP A 496 4.39 -37.28 7.15
N LEU A 497 3.36 -36.78 6.48
CA LEU A 497 2.44 -35.77 7.04
C LEU A 497 1.75 -36.29 8.31
N ASN A 498 1.37 -37.57 8.35
CA ASN A 498 0.80 -38.18 9.55
C ASN A 498 1.80 -38.24 10.72
N ARG A 499 3.09 -38.44 10.45
CA ARG A 499 4.13 -38.35 11.49
C ARG A 499 4.29 -36.93 12.00
N LEU A 500 4.30 -35.93 11.11
CA LEU A 500 4.34 -34.53 11.52
C LEU A 500 3.16 -34.16 12.42
N VAL A 501 1.95 -34.57 12.07
CA VAL A 501 0.76 -34.34 12.89
C VAL A 501 0.87 -35.04 14.24
N ALA A 502 1.41 -36.27 14.30
CA ALA A 502 1.61 -36.98 15.55
C ALA A 502 2.66 -36.30 16.45
N GLU A 503 3.79 -35.88 15.89
CA GLU A 503 4.83 -35.14 16.64
C GLU A 503 4.33 -33.78 17.12
N ALA A 504 3.60 -33.04 16.26
CA ALA A 504 2.97 -31.78 16.67
C ALA A 504 1.98 -31.97 17.83
N ARG A 505 1.27 -33.11 17.86
CA ARG A 505 0.36 -33.50 18.96
C ARG A 505 1.05 -33.90 20.26
N GLU A 506 2.33 -34.25 20.22
CA GLU A 506 3.11 -34.49 21.44
C GLU A 506 3.60 -33.18 22.05
N ILE A 507 3.74 -32.13 21.23
CA ILE A 507 4.21 -30.79 21.64
C ILE A 507 3.06 -29.87 22.04
N VAL A 508 1.91 -30.02 21.38
CA VAL A 508 0.68 -29.26 21.60
C VAL A 508 -0.41 -30.26 21.96
N ASP A 509 -1.13 -30.06 23.06
CA ASP A 509 -2.29 -30.90 23.36
C ASP A 509 -3.38 -30.57 22.31
N VAL A 510 -3.51 -31.32 21.22
CA VAL A 510 -4.45 -31.00 20.14
C VAL A 510 -5.76 -31.73 20.40
N SER A 511 -6.85 -30.98 20.64
CA SER A 511 -8.22 -31.53 20.79
C SER A 511 -8.80 -32.07 19.49
#